data_AF-A0A5C9BBG1-F1
#
_entry.id   AF-A0A5C9BBG1-F1
#
_cell.length_a   1.000
_cell.length_b   1.000
_cell.length_c   1.000
_cell.angle_alpha   90.00
_cell.angle_beta   90.00
_cell.angle_gamma   90.00
#
_symmetry.space_group_name_H-M   'P 1'
#
loop_
_entity.id
_entity.type
_entity.pdbx_description
1 polymer ?
#
loop_
_entity_poly.entity_id
_entity_poly.type
_entity_poly.pdbx_seq_one_letter_code
_entity_poly.pdbx_strand_id
1 'polypeptide(L)'
;IVREQMLKTLKVPNTGMAITLDLGEANDIHPKDKQGVGKRLALWALAKVYNQKNVVPSGPLPDGYEIAGEEVVLSFRHAAGLKANGEELKGFAIAGADQKWLTAKARIDGDQVIVWHPDIKQPKAVRYAWADNPDANLVNGAGLPASPFRTDSK
;
A
#
# COMPACT_ATOMS: atom_id res chain seq x y z
N ILE A 1 -12.90 -1.99 -4.84
CA ILE A 1 -12.92 -2.30 -6.30
C ILE A 1 -12.26 -1.20 -7.13
N VAL A 2 -12.76 0.05 -7.13
CA VAL A 2 -12.20 1.14 -7.96
C VAL A 2 -10.69 1.36 -7.74
N ARG A 3 -10.25 1.46 -6.47
CA ARG A 3 -8.82 1.62 -6.12
C ARG A 3 -7.94 0.48 -6.64
N GLU A 4 -8.43 -0.75 -6.62
CA GLU A 4 -7.71 -1.91 -7.16
C GLU A 4 -7.59 -1.82 -8.69
N GLN A 5 -8.64 -1.39 -9.38
CA GLN A 5 -8.60 -1.21 -10.84
C GLN A 5 -7.63 -0.09 -11.23
N MET A 6 -7.59 1.01 -10.48
CA MET A 6 -6.59 2.08 -10.65
C MET A 6 -5.16 1.55 -10.50
N LEU A 7 -4.88 0.70 -9.51
CA LEU A 7 -3.58 0.06 -9.38
C LEU A 7 -3.25 -0.82 -10.59
N LYS A 8 -4.23 -1.61 -11.07
CA LYS A 8 -4.07 -2.51 -12.23
C LYS A 8 -3.81 -1.77 -13.54
N THR A 9 -4.14 -0.48 -13.67
CA THR A 9 -3.82 0.30 -14.89
C THR A 9 -2.34 0.59 -15.05
N LEU A 10 -1.52 0.47 -13.99
CA LEU A 10 -0.07 0.64 -14.07
C LEU A 10 0.64 -0.35 -15.01
N LYS A 11 -0.05 -1.41 -15.46
CA LYS A 11 0.45 -2.31 -16.52
C LYS A 11 0.49 -1.66 -17.90
N VAL A 12 -0.23 -0.56 -18.10
CA VAL A 12 -0.24 0.19 -19.36
C VAL A 12 1.04 1.02 -19.45
N PRO A 13 1.78 1.00 -20.58
CA PRO A 13 2.99 1.81 -20.74
C PRO A 13 2.77 3.29 -20.42
N ASN A 14 3.80 3.95 -19.90
CA ASN A 14 3.79 5.39 -19.59
C ASN A 14 2.67 5.84 -18.64
N THR A 15 2.24 4.95 -17.73
CA THR A 15 1.19 5.23 -16.75
C THR A 15 1.76 5.35 -15.33
N GLY A 16 1.28 6.33 -14.58
CA GLY A 16 1.62 6.55 -13.16
C GLY A 16 0.36 6.73 -12.32
N MET A 17 0.48 6.53 -11.01
CA MET A 17 -0.62 6.67 -10.05
C MET A 17 -0.16 7.44 -8.82
N ALA A 18 -0.89 8.48 -8.45
CA ALA A 18 -0.74 9.16 -7.17
C ALA A 18 -1.65 8.48 -6.14
N ILE A 19 -1.05 7.93 -5.08
CA ILE A 19 -1.79 7.48 -3.90
C ILE A 19 -2.17 8.74 -3.10
N THR A 20 -3.39 8.82 -2.58
CA THR A 20 -3.91 10.02 -1.89
C THR A 20 -4.66 9.69 -0.58
N LEU A 21 -4.44 8.50 0.00
CA LEU A 21 -5.19 8.01 1.17
C LEU A 21 -5.08 8.94 2.38
N ASP A 22 -3.99 9.67 2.51
CA ASP A 22 -3.61 10.55 3.61
C ASP A 22 -3.81 12.04 3.32
N LEU A 23 -4.31 12.40 2.12
CA LEU A 23 -4.48 13.80 1.71
C LEU A 23 -5.92 14.31 1.83
N GLY A 24 -6.85 13.46 2.26
CA GLY A 24 -8.27 13.79 2.39
C GLY A 24 -8.75 13.81 3.82
N GLU A 25 -9.89 14.45 4.03
CA GLU A 25 -10.56 14.54 5.31
C GLU A 25 -11.62 13.43 5.44
N ALA A 26 -11.64 12.74 6.57
CA ALA A 26 -12.53 11.59 6.80
C ALA A 26 -14.03 11.89 6.61
N ASN A 27 -14.43 13.16 6.79
CA ASN A 27 -15.80 13.63 6.74
C ASN A 27 -16.11 14.53 5.53
N ASP A 28 -15.18 14.68 4.57
CA ASP A 28 -15.37 15.48 3.36
C ASP A 28 -14.88 14.72 2.13
N ILE A 29 -15.80 14.44 1.20
CA ILE A 29 -15.46 13.77 -0.07
C ILE A 29 -14.71 14.69 -1.04
N HIS A 30 -14.59 15.99 -0.73
CA HIS A 30 -13.87 16.99 -1.53
C HIS A 30 -12.54 17.37 -0.84
N PRO A 31 -11.45 16.62 -1.08
CA PRO A 31 -10.21 16.85 -0.34
C PRO A 31 -9.66 18.25 -0.62
N LYS A 32 -9.28 18.99 0.43
CA LYS A 32 -8.79 20.38 0.27
C LYS A 32 -7.36 20.44 -0.25
N ASP A 33 -6.54 19.45 0.07
CA ASP A 33 -5.14 19.41 -0.38
C ASP A 33 -5.00 18.95 -1.84
N LYS A 34 -5.41 19.82 -2.77
CA LYS A 34 -5.19 19.59 -4.21
C LYS A 34 -3.72 19.73 -4.60
N GLN A 35 -2.94 20.51 -3.85
CA GLN A 35 -1.51 20.70 -4.13
C GLN A 35 -0.71 19.42 -3.84
N GLY A 36 -1.01 18.72 -2.75
CA GLY A 36 -0.42 17.42 -2.43
C GLY A 36 -0.66 16.40 -3.53
N VAL A 37 -1.88 16.34 -4.06
CA VAL A 37 -2.22 15.48 -5.21
C VAL A 37 -1.38 15.86 -6.44
N GLY A 38 -1.35 17.15 -6.80
CA GLY A 38 -0.59 17.64 -7.95
C GLY A 38 0.92 17.38 -7.83
N LYS A 39 1.50 17.57 -6.63
CA LYS A 39 2.91 17.26 -6.36
C LYS A 39 3.21 15.78 -6.58
N ARG A 40 2.36 14.88 -6.09
CA ARG A 40 2.55 13.42 -6.28
C ARG A 40 2.48 13.00 -7.74
N LEU A 41 1.58 13.62 -8.53
CA LEU A 41 1.53 13.40 -9.98
C LEU A 41 2.80 13.92 -10.68
N ALA A 42 3.31 15.09 -10.27
CA ALA A 42 4.53 15.66 -10.83
C ALA A 42 5.77 14.78 -10.59
N LEU A 43 5.86 14.05 -9.47
CA LEU A 43 6.96 13.13 -9.20
C LEU A 43 7.10 12.05 -10.29
N TRP A 44 5.98 11.53 -10.81
CA TRP A 44 6.00 10.58 -11.93
C TRP A 44 6.57 11.21 -13.19
N ALA A 45 6.13 12.43 -13.54
CA ALA A 45 6.64 13.13 -14.72
C ALA A 45 8.15 13.42 -14.59
N LEU A 46 8.60 13.92 -13.43
CA LEU A 46 10.01 14.20 -13.16
C LEU A 46 10.89 12.95 -13.31
N ALA A 47 10.45 11.83 -12.73
CA ALA A 47 11.21 10.59 -12.77
C ALA A 47 11.19 9.91 -14.16
N LYS A 48 10.03 9.86 -14.83
CA LYS A 48 9.84 9.05 -16.05
C LYS A 48 9.94 9.81 -17.36
N VAL A 49 9.65 11.11 -17.36
CA VAL A 49 9.68 11.96 -18.57
C VAL A 49 10.94 12.81 -18.57
N TYR A 50 11.24 13.47 -17.45
CA TYR A 50 12.43 14.32 -17.31
C TYR A 50 13.68 13.57 -16.85
N ASN A 51 13.60 12.25 -16.65
CA ASN A 51 14.72 11.37 -16.30
C ASN A 51 15.52 11.80 -15.06
N GLN A 52 14.86 12.44 -14.08
CA GLN A 52 15.49 12.79 -12.83
C GLN A 52 15.68 11.55 -11.95
N LYS A 53 16.90 11.00 -11.94
CA LYS A 53 17.23 9.71 -11.31
C LYS A 53 17.03 9.66 -9.80
N ASN A 54 17.09 10.81 -9.12
CA ASN A 54 16.97 10.90 -7.66
C ASN A 54 15.54 11.16 -7.18
N VAL A 55 14.56 11.21 -8.08
CA VAL A 55 13.15 11.42 -7.74
C VAL A 55 12.47 10.07 -7.52
N VAL A 56 11.86 9.90 -6.35
CA VAL A 56 11.01 8.74 -6.03
C VAL A 56 9.58 9.05 -6.49
N PRO A 57 9.04 8.35 -7.51
CA PRO A 57 7.75 8.72 -8.11
C PRO A 57 6.52 8.21 -7.36
N SER A 58 6.69 7.22 -6.47
CA SER A 58 5.56 6.55 -5.82
C SER A 58 5.92 6.03 -4.43
N GLY A 59 4.89 5.79 -3.62
CA GLY A 59 4.99 4.96 -2.42
C GLY A 59 5.01 3.47 -2.76
N PRO A 60 5.02 2.59 -1.75
CA PRO A 60 5.04 1.14 -1.96
C PRO A 60 3.89 0.66 -2.85
N LEU A 61 4.22 -0.06 -3.91
CA LEU A 61 3.27 -0.75 -4.78
C LEU A 61 3.42 -2.26 -4.58
N PRO A 62 2.35 -3.02 -4.34
CA PRO A 62 2.45 -4.46 -4.13
C PRO A 62 3.08 -5.14 -5.35
N ASP A 63 4.02 -6.04 -5.11
CA ASP A 63 4.77 -6.74 -6.15
C ASP A 63 4.67 -8.27 -6.03
N GLY A 64 4.40 -8.77 -4.82
CA GLY A 64 4.21 -10.18 -4.58
C GLY A 64 4.00 -10.49 -3.11
N TYR A 65 3.73 -11.75 -2.82
CA TYR A 65 3.67 -12.26 -1.46
C TYR A 65 4.09 -13.74 -1.41
N GLU A 66 4.54 -14.16 -0.24
CA GLU A 66 4.86 -15.55 0.09
C GLU A 66 4.18 -15.92 1.42
N ILE A 67 3.69 -17.15 1.54
CA ILE A 67 3.20 -17.69 2.81
C ILE A 67 4.32 -18.52 3.43
N ALA A 68 4.86 -18.03 4.55
CA ALA A 68 5.94 -18.65 5.31
C ALA A 68 5.41 -19.15 6.66
N GLY A 69 4.93 -20.40 6.70
CA GLY A 69 4.29 -20.96 7.89
C GLY A 69 2.99 -20.23 8.25
N GLU A 70 2.97 -19.58 9.42
CA GLU A 70 1.82 -18.81 9.92
C GLU A 70 1.85 -17.34 9.51
N GLU A 71 2.86 -16.92 8.74
CA GLU A 71 3.08 -15.53 8.34
C GLU A 71 2.93 -15.36 6.82
N VAL A 72 2.55 -14.15 6.41
CA VAL A 72 2.55 -13.73 5.00
C VAL A 72 3.59 -12.63 4.83
N VAL A 73 4.59 -12.89 4.00
CA VAL A 73 5.64 -11.93 3.65
C VAL A 73 5.24 -11.20 2.38
N LEU A 74 5.12 -9.88 2.45
CA LEU A 74 4.72 -9.01 1.36
C LEU A 74 5.94 -8.29 0.78
N SER A 75 6.02 -8.24 -0.54
CA SER A 75 7.07 -7.52 -1.27
C SER A 75 6.49 -6.38 -2.08
N PHE A 76 7.25 -5.30 -2.22
CA PHE A 76 6.80 -4.06 -2.85
C PHE A 76 7.84 -3.49 -3.82
N ARG A 77 7.37 -2.88 -4.90
CA ARG A 77 8.15 -1.88 -5.64
C ARG A 77 8.10 -0.56 -4.89
N HIS A 78 9.12 0.28 -5.07
CA HIS A 78 9.27 1.55 -4.36
C HIS A 78 9.31 1.39 -2.82
N ALA A 79 9.90 0.29 -2.34
CA ALA A 79 9.95 -0.08 -0.93
C ALA A 79 11.04 0.64 -0.12
N ALA A 80 12.09 1.15 -0.77
CA ALA A 80 13.28 1.66 -0.08
C ALA A 80 12.94 2.55 1.14
N GLY A 81 13.35 2.10 2.32
CA GLY A 81 13.13 2.79 3.59
C GLY A 81 11.69 2.68 4.13
N LEU A 82 11.04 1.52 3.97
CA LEU A 82 9.72 1.26 4.55
C LEU A 82 9.66 1.66 6.02
N LYS A 83 8.58 2.35 6.38
CA LYS A 83 8.29 2.72 7.77
C LYS A 83 6.78 2.88 7.99
N ALA A 84 6.37 2.78 9.25
CA ALA A 84 5.06 3.24 9.67
C ALA A 84 5.10 4.77 9.82
N ASN A 85 4.07 5.46 9.33
CA ASN A 85 3.82 6.86 9.65
C ASN A 85 3.03 6.95 10.96
N GLY A 86 3.68 6.61 12.07
CA GLY A 86 3.09 6.46 13.41
C GLY A 86 3.89 5.48 14.25
N GLU A 87 3.42 5.19 15.46
CA GLU A 87 4.12 4.30 16.40
C GLU A 87 4.06 2.82 15.98
N GLU A 88 2.88 2.36 15.53
CA GLU A 88 2.64 0.98 15.13
C GLU A 88 2.21 0.91 13.67
N LEU A 89 2.60 -0.17 12.98
CA LEU A 89 2.16 -0.43 11.61
C LEU A 89 0.71 -0.95 11.60
N LYS A 90 -0.16 -0.32 10.80
CA LYS A 90 -1.60 -0.57 10.74
C LYS A 90 -2.12 -0.73 9.32
N GLY A 91 -3.40 -1.09 9.20
CA GLY A 91 -4.13 -1.14 7.94
C GLY A 91 -4.19 -2.51 7.26
N PHE A 92 -3.73 -3.57 7.93
CA PHE A 92 -3.72 -4.93 7.41
C PHE A 92 -4.88 -5.77 7.94
N ALA A 93 -5.48 -6.56 7.08
CA ALA A 93 -6.39 -7.64 7.43
C ALA A 93 -5.88 -8.95 6.83
N ILE A 94 -6.07 -10.05 7.55
CA ILE A 94 -5.61 -11.39 7.15
C ILE A 94 -6.73 -12.41 7.34
N ALA A 95 -6.80 -13.39 6.45
CA ALA A 95 -7.80 -14.45 6.48
C ALA A 95 -7.20 -15.81 6.15
N GLY A 96 -7.77 -16.85 6.75
CA GLY A 96 -7.52 -18.24 6.38
C GLY A 96 -8.43 -18.71 5.23
N ALA A 97 -8.57 -20.02 5.08
CA ALA A 97 -9.41 -20.62 4.04
C ALA A 97 -10.91 -20.33 4.20
N ASP A 98 -11.36 -20.01 5.42
CA ASP A 98 -12.74 -19.68 5.75
C ASP A 98 -13.14 -18.24 5.33
N GLN A 99 -12.18 -17.45 4.82
CA GLN A 99 -12.36 -16.07 4.39
C GLN A 99 -12.89 -15.13 5.48
N LYS A 100 -12.74 -15.51 6.76
CA LYS A 100 -13.02 -14.61 7.87
C LYS A 100 -11.84 -13.66 8.06
N TRP A 101 -12.07 -12.40 7.77
CA TRP A 101 -11.06 -11.35 7.84
C TRP A 101 -10.92 -10.84 9.28
N LEU A 102 -9.69 -10.92 9.81
CA LEU A 102 -9.31 -10.35 11.10
C LEU A 102 -8.29 -9.24 10.90
N THR A 103 -8.32 -8.22 11.76
CA THR A 103 -7.27 -7.19 11.81
C THR A 103 -5.94 -7.85 12.12
N ALA A 104 -4.96 -7.72 11.23
CA ALA A 104 -3.70 -8.43 11.35
C ALA A 104 -2.68 -7.63 12.17
N LYS A 105 -1.75 -8.34 12.80
CA LYS A 105 -0.48 -7.77 13.23
C LYS A 105 0.45 -7.70 12.02
N ALA A 106 1.27 -6.66 11.97
CA ALA A 106 2.26 -6.50 10.91
C ALA A 106 3.54 -5.87 11.44
N ARG A 107 4.67 -6.20 10.82
CA ARG A 107 5.98 -5.61 11.08
C ARG A 107 6.74 -5.40 9.78
N ILE A 108 7.66 -4.45 9.78
CA ILE A 108 8.55 -4.18 8.66
C ILE A 108 9.84 -4.95 8.90
N ASP A 109 10.31 -5.65 7.87
CA ASP A 109 11.59 -6.35 7.86
C ASP A 109 12.34 -6.00 6.57
N GLY A 110 13.30 -5.07 6.68
CA GLY A 110 13.95 -4.46 5.52
C GLY A 110 12.95 -3.77 4.57
N ASP A 111 12.90 -4.24 3.33
CA ASP A 111 11.99 -3.76 2.28
C ASP A 111 10.70 -4.61 2.16
N GLN A 112 10.44 -5.49 3.13
CA GLN A 112 9.27 -6.34 3.19
C GLN A 112 8.36 -6.00 4.38
N VAL A 113 7.12 -6.46 4.30
CA VAL A 113 6.17 -6.43 5.43
C VAL A 113 5.71 -7.83 5.74
N ILE A 114 5.85 -8.23 7.01
CA ILE A 114 5.42 -9.54 7.50
C ILE A 114 4.10 -9.36 8.25
N VAL A 115 3.08 -10.13 7.88
CA VAL A 115 1.70 -10.02 8.35
C VAL A 115 1.23 -11.34 8.94
N TRP A 116 0.62 -11.32 10.13
CA TRP A 116 0.14 -12.52 10.82
C TRP A 116 -1.03 -12.22 11.76
N HIS A 117 -1.67 -13.27 12.26
CA HIS A 117 -2.65 -13.19 13.35
C HIS A 117 -2.51 -14.42 14.28
N PRO A 118 -2.51 -14.26 15.62
CA PRO A 118 -2.31 -15.39 16.55
C PRO A 118 -3.25 -16.57 16.34
N ASP A 119 -4.50 -16.27 15.94
CA ASP A 119 -5.56 -17.26 15.74
C ASP A 119 -5.60 -17.84 14.31
N ILE A 120 -4.78 -17.36 13.37
CA ILE A 120 -4.75 -17.85 11.99
C ILE A 120 -3.45 -18.62 11.74
N LYS A 121 -3.53 -19.94 11.86
CA LYS A 121 -2.40 -20.87 11.67
C LYS A 121 -2.06 -21.18 10.21
N GLN A 122 -3.00 -20.95 9.31
CA GLN A 122 -2.83 -21.19 7.88
C GLN A 122 -3.39 -19.99 7.10
N PRO A 123 -2.66 -18.87 7.07
CA PRO A 123 -3.12 -17.71 6.33
C PRO A 123 -3.20 -18.03 4.84
N LYS A 124 -4.19 -17.44 4.17
CA LYS A 124 -4.43 -17.60 2.74
C LYS A 124 -4.44 -16.27 1.99
N ALA A 125 -4.80 -15.18 2.66
CA ALA A 125 -4.86 -13.89 2.03
C ALA A 125 -4.63 -12.73 2.99
N VAL A 126 -4.14 -11.61 2.44
CA VAL A 126 -3.94 -10.34 3.11
C VAL A 126 -4.58 -9.22 2.29
N ARG A 127 -5.15 -8.24 2.99
CA ARG A 127 -5.66 -6.98 2.44
C ARG A 127 -4.99 -5.82 3.16
N TYR A 128 -4.67 -4.77 2.43
CA TYR A 128 -4.14 -3.53 2.97
C TYR A 128 -5.02 -2.35 2.58
N ALA A 129 -5.34 -1.48 3.54
CA ALA A 129 -6.15 -0.28 3.36
C ALA A 129 -7.50 -0.55 2.65
N TRP A 130 -8.14 -1.68 2.96
CA TRP A 130 -9.35 -2.17 2.28
C TRP A 130 -10.63 -1.75 2.99
N ALA A 131 -10.83 -0.43 3.09
CA ALA A 131 -12.02 0.22 3.62
C ALA A 131 -12.27 1.55 2.90
N ASP A 132 -13.44 2.16 3.06
CA ASP A 132 -13.78 3.43 2.42
C ASP A 132 -12.83 4.55 2.87
N ASN A 133 -12.63 4.67 4.19
CA ASN A 133 -11.67 5.55 4.83
C ASN A 133 -10.72 4.72 5.72
N PRO A 134 -9.65 4.13 5.15
CA PRO A 134 -8.80 3.19 5.88
C PRO A 134 -7.86 3.89 6.85
N ASP A 135 -7.79 3.39 8.09
CA ASP A 135 -6.70 3.71 9.03
C ASP A 135 -5.46 2.85 8.66
N ALA A 136 -4.59 3.42 7.82
CA ALA A 136 -3.43 2.73 7.27
C ALA A 136 -2.26 3.71 7.11
N ASN A 137 -1.05 3.24 7.40
CA ASN A 137 0.10 4.14 7.58
C ASN A 137 1.43 3.62 7.03
N LEU A 138 1.44 2.60 6.16
CA LEU A 138 2.66 2.17 5.49
C LEU A 138 3.12 3.22 4.47
N VAL A 139 4.35 3.70 4.64
CA VAL A 139 5.03 4.62 3.71
C VAL A 139 6.43 4.11 3.39
N ASN A 140 7.05 4.61 2.31
CA ASN A 140 8.48 4.40 2.07
C ASN A 140 9.35 5.52 2.66
N GLY A 141 10.65 5.47 2.41
CA GLY A 141 11.62 6.43 2.94
C GLY A 141 11.37 7.86 2.47
N ALA A 142 10.74 8.04 1.30
CA ALA A 142 10.32 9.33 0.77
C ALA A 142 9.02 9.87 1.41
N GLY A 143 8.41 9.12 2.34
CA GLY A 143 7.16 9.50 3.00
C GLY A 143 5.92 9.36 2.11
N LEU A 144 6.01 8.61 1.00
CA LEU A 144 4.87 8.38 0.11
C LEU A 144 4.09 7.13 0.55
N PRO A 145 2.74 7.18 0.59
CA PRO A 145 1.92 6.09 1.11
C PRO A 145 1.81 4.91 0.16
N ALA A 146 1.68 3.72 0.74
CA ALA A 146 1.44 2.49 0.02
C ALA A 146 0.04 2.45 -0.63
N SER A 147 -0.05 1.83 -1.80
CA SER A 147 -1.33 1.64 -2.49
C SER A 147 -2.19 0.55 -1.80
N PRO A 148 -3.52 0.71 -1.69
CA PRO A 148 -4.41 -0.35 -1.25
C PRO A 148 -4.32 -1.57 -2.16
N PHE A 149 -4.35 -2.76 -1.57
CA PHE A 149 -4.29 -4.00 -2.32
C PHE A 149 -4.95 -5.17 -1.59
N ARG A 150 -5.11 -6.27 -2.32
CA ARG A 150 -5.51 -7.56 -1.80
C ARG A 150 -4.72 -8.67 -2.48
N THR A 151 -4.50 -9.79 -1.79
CA THR A 151 -3.86 -10.97 -2.37
C THR A 151 -4.85 -12.07 -2.76
N ASP A 152 -6.12 -11.95 -2.34
CA ASP A 152 -7.19 -12.86 -2.74
C ASP A 152 -7.82 -12.49 -4.09
N SER A 153 -8.46 -13.47 -4.72
CA SER A 153 -9.07 -13.36 -6.05
C SER A 153 -10.59 -13.19 -6.04
N LYS A 154 -11.24 -13.09 -4.87
CA LYS A 154 -12.71 -12.93 -4.75
C LYS A 154 -13.06 -11.54 -4.27
#